data_AF-A0AAF5PWJ9-F1
#
_entry.id   AF-A0AAF5PWJ9-F1
#
_cell.length_a   1.000
_cell.length_b   1.000
_cell.length_c   1.000
_cell.angle_alpha   90.00
_cell.angle_beta   90.00
_cell.angle_gamma   90.00
#
_symmetry.space_group_name_H-M   'P 1'
#
loop_
_entity.id
_entity.type
_entity.pdbx_description
1 polymer ?
#
loop_
_entity_poly.entity_id
_entity_poly.type
_entity_poly.pdbx_seq_one_letter_code
_entity_poly.pdbx_strand_id
1 'polypeptide(L)'
;MSDASSMSSVYGDEEEANNQDDEDLDFYAILNVPRDATLDEINKSYRQKCLIFHPDRHLHPDDKKDAENFFFKLRKAHETLSDPKLRAIYDTVGLQGLELHGWELISKSDNAENIRREYEFLKRLRETEIMLQRVHPSGLFVCKTSLTGVFAANPELRCPPQVTGLSLSQNIECAMTAKDKVGLSGRVKMNNGKGDGSFMLHWKRVISSSCLVEFNTTFTPDSILLGFKYAKSVYLKNAIVIQPSVQYFPLYSAVSPVCTFILSRNLHPCWQGSVIYHCGLQPSLTTSLVHTEFNMPKFLINLTISPVNSNIRMVYTKRSVEQDSFTETSCIFSLMGIMPAVAFEKRLSRYSRIGCNLSFAFPSCLLQAKFRLKTGASVYDYQFLLCDSEEDLVRSTLYGVIMPITVFYLLKGIFRHAYERFMSLFEDHSEERQVDAVKREEASSVIDLMRRTAERIAKEEEQKHGLIIVEAKYGQMIGEGHNALSYPLLGDRIVDVTVPLQAMVNDSQLRIYSGKSHLPGFYDPCPTESKMLRVIYKYRDRIHSVSVPDEVALHIPMTSHRLSL
;
A
#
# COMPACT_ATOMS: atom_id res chain seq x y z
N MET A 1 31.40 23.26 -33.75
CA MET A 1 31.03 24.65 -34.10
C MET A 1 29.53 24.76 -33.82
N SER A 2 29.03 25.50 -32.84
CA SER A 2 29.61 26.34 -31.80
C SER A 2 28.45 26.61 -30.82
N ASP A 3 28.77 26.56 -29.53
CA ASP A 3 27.88 26.73 -28.38
C ASP A 3 27.16 28.09 -28.32
N ALA A 4 25.98 28.11 -27.71
CA ALA A 4 25.67 29.02 -26.61
C ALA A 4 24.36 28.59 -25.90
N SER A 5 24.38 28.77 -24.59
CA SER A 5 23.53 28.20 -23.54
C SER A 5 22.29 29.02 -23.14
N SER A 6 21.48 28.37 -22.28
CA SER A 6 20.65 28.88 -21.17
C SER A 6 19.27 29.50 -21.42
N MET A 7 18.21 28.77 -21.03
CA MET A 7 17.15 29.25 -20.12
C MET A 7 16.37 28.07 -19.48
N SER A 8 16.48 27.95 -18.16
CA SER A 8 15.91 26.98 -17.19
C SER A 8 14.39 27.13 -17.03
N SER A 9 13.60 26.04 -16.96
CA SER A 9 13.10 25.33 -15.75
C SER A 9 12.66 26.22 -14.58
N VAL A 10 11.35 26.35 -14.36
CA VAL A 10 10.76 26.95 -13.14
C VAL A 10 9.47 26.19 -12.79
N TYR A 11 9.34 25.82 -11.52
CA TYR A 11 8.32 24.95 -10.86
C TYR A 11 8.52 23.44 -10.95
N GLY A 12 9.48 22.96 -10.16
CA GLY A 12 9.65 21.54 -9.82
C GLY A 12 10.68 21.28 -8.73
N ASP A 13 11.71 22.13 -8.61
CA ASP A 13 12.80 21.97 -7.62
C ASP A 13 13.12 23.27 -6.86
N GLU A 14 12.27 24.31 -6.95
CA GLU A 14 12.52 25.63 -6.32
C GLU A 14 11.80 25.85 -4.97
N GLU A 15 10.90 24.96 -4.53
CA GLU A 15 10.28 25.11 -3.20
C GLU A 15 11.27 24.81 -2.06
N GLU A 16 12.34 24.06 -2.28
CA GLU A 16 13.40 23.90 -1.26
C GLU A 16 14.40 25.07 -1.22
N ALA A 17 14.46 25.92 -2.25
CA ALA A 17 15.33 27.10 -2.28
C ALA A 17 14.61 28.40 -1.87
N ASN A 18 13.29 28.51 -2.10
CA ASN A 18 12.51 29.68 -1.67
C ASN A 18 12.00 29.61 -0.22
N ASN A 19 12.04 28.43 0.41
CA ASN A 19 11.74 28.32 1.85
C ASN A 19 12.82 28.96 2.72
N GLN A 20 14.03 29.18 2.20
CA GLN A 20 15.14 29.77 2.96
C GLN A 20 14.93 31.26 3.24
N ASP A 21 14.17 31.97 2.40
CA ASP A 21 13.87 33.41 2.55
C ASP A 21 12.54 33.68 3.28
N ASP A 22 11.70 32.65 3.44
CA ASP A 22 10.42 32.75 4.15
C ASP A 22 10.52 32.42 5.66
N GLU A 23 11.61 31.77 6.11
CA GLU A 23 11.83 31.46 7.54
C GLU A 23 12.07 32.71 8.41
N ASP A 24 12.46 33.84 7.83
CA ASP A 24 12.84 35.07 8.56
C ASP A 24 11.83 36.25 8.42
N LEU A 25 10.65 36.03 7.83
CA LEU A 25 9.70 37.10 7.53
C LEU A 25 8.69 37.38 8.68
N ASP A 26 8.88 38.50 9.38
CA ASP A 26 7.95 38.99 10.41
C ASP A 26 6.69 39.63 9.77
N PHE A 27 5.50 39.05 10.02
CA PHE A 27 4.21 39.54 9.51
C PHE A 27 3.88 40.96 9.97
N TYR A 28 4.34 41.36 11.15
CA TYR A 28 4.19 42.72 11.63
C TYR A 28 5.05 43.70 10.79
N ALA A 29 6.24 43.28 10.36
CA ALA A 29 7.08 44.06 9.46
C ALA A 29 6.48 44.16 8.04
N ILE A 30 5.90 43.07 7.53
CA ILE A 30 5.22 43.06 6.22
C ILE A 30 4.05 44.03 6.20
N LEU A 31 3.27 44.12 7.29
CA LEU A 31 2.19 45.10 7.43
C LEU A 31 2.70 46.45 7.94
N ASN A 32 3.97 46.58 8.33
CA ASN A 32 4.55 47.79 8.93
C ASN A 32 3.68 48.34 10.07
N VAL A 33 3.32 47.45 10.99
CA VAL A 33 2.55 47.74 12.20
C VAL A 33 3.29 47.17 13.41
N PRO A 34 3.18 47.78 14.60
CA PRO A 34 3.82 47.25 15.79
C PRO A 34 3.09 45.99 16.30
N ARG A 35 3.73 45.20 17.17
CA ARG A 35 3.17 43.92 17.67
C ARG A 35 1.92 44.09 18.53
N ASP A 36 1.75 45.26 19.13
CA ASP A 36 0.58 45.69 19.91
C ASP A 36 -0.52 46.33 19.05
N ALA A 37 -0.38 46.33 17.72
CA ALA A 37 -1.36 46.93 16.82
C ALA A 37 -2.77 46.34 16.96
N THR A 38 -3.75 47.23 16.91
CA THR A 38 -5.18 46.88 16.94
C THR A 38 -5.64 46.31 15.59
N LEU A 39 -6.75 45.56 15.59
CA LEU A 39 -7.33 44.99 14.37
C LEU A 39 -7.62 46.06 13.30
N ASP A 40 -8.05 47.25 13.73
CA ASP A 40 -8.34 48.37 12.83
C ASP A 40 -7.07 48.92 12.16
N GLU A 41 -5.95 49.00 12.89
CA GLU A 41 -4.66 49.41 12.35
C GLU A 41 -4.10 48.38 11.35
N ILE A 42 -4.24 47.09 11.67
CA ILE A 42 -3.88 45.98 10.78
C ILE A 42 -4.69 46.07 9.46
N ASN A 43 -6.01 46.25 9.56
CA ASN A 43 -6.91 46.39 8.41
C ASN A 43 -6.61 47.64 7.57
N LYS A 44 -6.32 48.76 8.24
CA LYS A 44 -6.00 50.02 7.57
C LYS A 44 -4.68 49.92 6.79
N SER A 45 -3.64 49.35 7.40
CA SER A 45 -2.35 49.17 6.73
C SER A 45 -2.44 48.20 5.56
N TYR A 46 -3.16 47.08 5.73
CA TYR A 46 -3.42 46.12 4.65
C TYR A 46 -4.06 46.78 3.42
N ARG A 47 -5.14 47.57 3.61
CA ARG A 47 -5.81 48.28 2.51
C ARG A 47 -4.88 49.25 1.79
N GLN A 48 -4.04 49.99 2.52
CA GLN A 48 -3.07 50.93 1.94
C GLN A 48 -2.02 50.20 1.10
N LYS A 49 -1.48 49.09 1.62
CA LYS A 49 -0.45 48.30 0.93
C LYS A 49 -1.00 47.54 -0.28
N CYS A 50 -2.24 47.02 -0.21
CA CYS A 50 -2.91 46.41 -1.36
C CYS A 50 -3.03 47.37 -2.54
N LEU A 51 -3.31 48.66 -2.29
CA LEU A 51 -3.39 49.67 -3.35
C LEU A 51 -2.04 49.92 -4.02
N ILE A 52 -0.93 49.79 -3.30
CA ILE A 52 0.43 50.06 -3.80
C ILE A 52 0.97 48.86 -4.56
N PHE A 53 0.79 47.65 -4.01
CA PHE A 53 1.36 46.40 -4.53
C PHE A 53 0.35 45.58 -5.36
N HIS A 54 -0.70 46.21 -5.90
CA HIS A 54 -1.63 45.52 -6.80
C HIS A 54 -0.93 45.19 -8.14
N PRO A 55 -1.02 43.94 -8.64
CA PRO A 55 -0.32 43.53 -9.86
C PRO A 55 -0.72 44.36 -11.10
N ASP A 56 -1.97 44.84 -11.16
CA ASP A 56 -2.45 45.67 -12.28
C ASP A 56 -1.82 47.09 -12.34
N ARG A 57 -1.13 47.54 -11.28
CA ARG A 57 -0.44 48.84 -11.30
C ARG A 57 0.97 48.78 -11.89
N HIS A 58 1.52 47.58 -12.08
CA HIS A 58 2.90 47.37 -12.53
C HIS A 58 2.90 46.89 -13.99
N LEU A 59 3.46 47.72 -14.89
CA LEU A 59 3.47 47.45 -16.32
C LEU A 59 4.66 46.58 -16.78
N HIS A 60 5.75 46.58 -16.02
CA HIS A 60 6.93 45.77 -16.34
C HIS A 60 6.77 44.34 -15.82
N PRO A 61 7.20 43.32 -16.59
CA PRO A 61 6.97 41.91 -16.24
C PRO A 61 7.72 41.45 -14.99
N ASP A 62 8.89 42.04 -14.68
CA ASP A 62 9.65 41.71 -13.46
C ASP A 62 9.01 42.38 -12.23
N ASP A 63 8.73 43.68 -12.30
CA ASP A 63 8.02 44.42 -11.24
C ASP A 63 6.64 43.81 -10.92
N LYS A 64 5.96 43.27 -11.94
CA LYS A 64 4.67 42.59 -11.76
C LYS A 64 4.82 41.30 -10.96
N LYS A 65 5.85 40.48 -11.23
CA LYS A 65 6.13 39.27 -10.46
C LYS A 65 6.47 39.59 -9.00
N ASP A 66 7.28 40.62 -8.77
CA ASP A 66 7.65 41.05 -7.43
C ASP A 66 6.43 41.59 -6.66
N ALA A 67 5.57 42.35 -7.33
CA ALA A 67 4.30 42.80 -6.77
C ALA A 67 3.35 41.64 -6.45
N GLU A 68 3.26 40.62 -7.32
CA GLU A 68 2.46 39.40 -7.06
C GLU A 68 2.97 38.64 -5.83
N ASN A 69 4.28 38.43 -5.72
CA ASN A 69 4.91 37.78 -4.57
C ASN A 69 4.68 38.56 -3.28
N PHE A 70 4.88 39.88 -3.29
CA PHE A 70 4.66 40.72 -2.11
C PHE A 70 3.17 40.79 -1.73
N PHE A 71 2.28 40.85 -2.72
CA PHE A 71 0.84 40.85 -2.49
C PHE A 71 0.36 39.54 -1.84
N PHE A 72 0.92 38.40 -2.25
CA PHE A 72 0.66 37.11 -1.61
C PHE A 72 1.11 37.10 -0.14
N LYS A 73 2.33 37.57 0.13
CA LYS A 73 2.86 37.69 1.51
C LYS A 73 2.03 38.65 2.36
N LEU A 74 1.60 39.77 1.80
CA LEU A 74 0.74 40.76 2.45
C LEU A 74 -0.62 40.17 2.85
N ARG A 75 -1.23 39.39 1.96
CA ARG A 75 -2.50 38.69 2.22
C ARG A 75 -2.34 37.65 3.33
N LYS A 76 -1.29 36.83 3.29
CA LYS A 76 -0.99 35.82 4.32
C LYS A 76 -0.79 36.46 5.70
N ALA A 77 -0.07 37.58 5.77
CA ALA A 77 0.14 38.35 7.01
C ALA A 77 -1.19 38.90 7.57
N HIS A 78 -2.06 39.45 6.72
CA HIS A 78 -3.36 39.97 7.13
C HIS A 78 -4.31 38.87 7.61
N GLU A 79 -4.41 37.74 6.89
CA GLU A 79 -5.22 36.59 7.28
C GLU A 79 -4.78 36.03 8.65
N THR A 80 -3.47 35.96 8.90
CA THR A 80 -2.92 35.47 10.18
C THR A 80 -3.16 36.45 11.32
N LEU A 81 -2.83 37.73 11.15
CA LEU A 81 -2.87 38.72 12.23
C LEU A 81 -4.30 39.23 12.52
N SER A 82 -5.23 39.05 11.59
CA SER A 82 -6.64 39.42 11.79
C SER A 82 -7.43 38.40 12.61
N ASP A 83 -7.08 37.10 12.56
CA ASP A 83 -7.66 36.09 13.45
C ASP A 83 -6.90 36.10 14.79
N PRO A 84 -7.56 36.44 15.92
CA PRO A 84 -6.91 36.43 17.24
C PRO A 84 -6.26 35.09 17.59
N LYS A 85 -6.76 33.97 17.04
CA LYS A 85 -6.26 32.63 17.32
C LYS A 85 -4.97 32.34 16.54
N LEU A 86 -4.97 32.63 15.25
CA LEU A 86 -3.77 32.48 14.41
C LEU A 86 -2.68 33.46 14.86
N ARG A 87 -3.06 34.68 15.26
CA ARG A 87 -2.16 35.65 15.88
C ARG A 87 -1.53 35.12 17.17
N ALA A 88 -2.31 34.50 18.06
CA ALA A 88 -1.77 33.90 19.29
C ALA A 88 -0.77 32.76 19.02
N ILE A 89 -1.04 31.90 18.02
CA ILE A 89 -0.11 30.83 17.60
C ILE A 89 1.16 31.43 17.00
N TYR A 90 1.01 32.44 16.13
CA TYR A 90 2.13 33.15 15.52
C TYR A 90 3.01 33.85 16.55
N ASP A 91 2.41 34.55 17.52
CA ASP A 91 3.13 35.28 18.55
C ASP A 91 3.89 34.34 19.52
N THR A 92 3.44 33.09 19.67
CA THR A 92 4.00 32.14 20.64
C THR A 92 5.00 31.15 20.04
N VAL A 93 4.75 30.69 18.81
CA VAL A 93 5.51 29.63 18.11
C VAL A 93 6.09 30.10 16.77
N GLY A 94 5.59 31.20 16.19
CA GLY A 94 6.04 31.73 14.90
C GLY A 94 5.40 31.03 13.69
N LEU A 95 6.02 31.19 12.52
CA LEU A 95 5.53 30.67 11.23
C LEU A 95 5.34 29.14 11.25
N GLN A 96 6.27 28.41 11.87
CA GLN A 96 6.22 26.95 11.98
C GLN A 96 4.96 26.44 12.69
N GLY A 97 4.36 27.25 13.58
CA GLY A 97 3.10 26.93 14.27
C GLY A 97 1.89 26.96 13.34
N LEU A 98 1.90 27.85 12.34
CA LEU A 98 0.79 28.04 11.40
C LEU A 98 0.74 26.97 10.30
N GLU A 99 1.90 26.42 9.94
CA GLU A 99 2.01 25.33 8.96
C GLU A 99 1.57 23.96 9.52
N LEU A 100 1.34 23.89 10.83
CA LEU A 100 0.92 22.68 11.52
C LEU A 100 -0.62 22.52 11.50
N HIS A 101 -1.13 21.71 10.57
CA HIS A 101 -2.52 21.23 10.56
C HIS A 101 -2.79 20.35 11.80
N GLY A 102 -3.93 20.56 12.46
CA GLY A 102 -4.33 19.79 13.66
C GLY A 102 -4.82 20.62 14.86
N TRP A 103 -4.64 21.95 14.81
CA TRP A 103 -5.17 22.90 15.81
C TRP A 103 -6.71 22.86 15.96
N GLU A 104 -7.41 22.22 15.05
CA GLU A 104 -8.87 22.04 15.08
C GLU A 104 -9.32 20.94 16.05
N LEU A 105 -8.43 19.99 16.37
CA LEU A 105 -8.74 18.80 17.18
C LEU A 105 -8.56 19.03 18.69
N ILE A 106 -7.91 20.12 19.09
CA ILE A 106 -7.54 20.43 20.48
C ILE A 106 -8.37 21.60 21.00
N SER A 107 -8.76 21.53 22.27
CA SER A 107 -9.47 22.63 22.94
C SER A 107 -8.58 23.87 23.00
N LYS A 108 -9.00 24.92 22.29
CA LYS A 108 -8.24 26.17 22.10
C LYS A 108 -8.02 26.85 23.45
N SER A 109 -6.77 26.90 23.89
CA SER A 109 -6.39 27.57 25.13
C SER A 109 -5.64 28.87 24.81
N ASP A 110 -5.96 29.95 25.52
CA ASP A 110 -5.39 31.29 25.26
C ASP A 110 -4.00 31.47 25.90
N ASN A 111 -3.54 30.50 26.70
CA ASN A 111 -2.28 30.60 27.44
C ASN A 111 -1.10 30.17 26.57
N ALA A 112 -0.09 31.02 26.46
CA ALA A 112 1.12 30.81 25.65
C ALA A 112 1.85 29.48 25.97
N GLU A 113 1.89 29.08 27.25
CA GLU A 113 2.51 27.81 27.64
C GLU A 113 1.73 26.59 27.13
N ASN A 114 0.40 26.66 27.14
CA ASN A 114 -0.43 25.58 26.65
C ASN A 114 -0.34 25.48 25.13
N ILE A 115 -0.38 26.62 24.41
CA ILE A 115 -0.19 26.67 22.95
C ILE A 115 1.15 26.02 22.57
N ARG A 116 2.24 26.28 23.30
CA ARG A 116 3.53 25.60 23.05
C ARG A 116 3.48 24.09 23.27
N ARG A 117 2.84 23.62 24.35
CA ARG A 117 2.69 22.18 24.61
C ARG A 117 1.82 21.49 23.55
N GLU A 118 0.74 22.14 23.13
CA GLU A 118 -0.16 21.67 22.08
C GLU A 118 0.57 21.60 20.74
N TYR A 119 1.37 22.61 20.40
CA TYR A 119 2.23 22.61 19.23
C TYR A 119 3.22 21.43 19.26
N GLU A 120 3.94 21.23 20.37
CA GLU A 120 4.87 20.10 20.49
C GLU A 120 4.17 18.75 20.35
N PHE A 121 2.96 18.63 20.89
CA PHE A 121 2.14 17.43 20.77
C PHE A 121 1.72 17.17 19.32
N LEU A 122 1.19 18.18 18.62
CA LEU A 122 0.80 18.08 17.22
C LEU A 122 2.00 17.81 16.30
N LYS A 123 3.15 18.42 16.59
CA LYS A 123 4.41 18.16 15.89
C LYS A 123 4.82 16.70 16.02
N ARG A 124 4.79 16.13 17.24
CA ARG A 124 5.07 14.71 17.47
C ARG A 124 4.06 13.82 16.74
N LEU A 125 2.77 14.13 16.76
CA LEU A 125 1.76 13.37 16.03
C LEU A 125 2.03 13.35 14.52
N ARG A 126 2.28 14.52 13.92
CA ARG A 126 2.63 14.64 12.50
C ARG A 126 3.90 13.86 12.17
N GLU A 127 4.95 13.98 12.98
CA GLU A 127 6.19 13.23 12.80
C GLU A 127 5.94 11.72 12.88
N THR A 128 5.10 11.26 13.81
CA THR A 128 4.72 9.83 13.89
C THR A 128 3.89 9.38 12.69
N GLU A 129 2.99 10.21 12.17
CA GLU A 129 2.19 9.88 10.99
C GLU A 129 3.07 9.77 9.74
N ILE A 130 3.96 10.75 9.52
CA ILE A 130 4.95 10.72 8.44
C ILE A 130 5.86 9.48 8.59
N MET A 131 6.28 9.16 9.82
CA MET A 131 7.07 7.96 10.10
C MET A 131 6.30 6.68 9.72
N LEU A 132 5.03 6.55 10.13
CA LEU A 132 4.20 5.38 9.82
C LEU A 132 3.87 5.25 8.32
N GLN A 133 3.77 6.37 7.60
CA GLN A 133 3.60 6.37 6.14
C GLN A 133 4.89 5.95 5.42
N ARG A 134 6.07 6.33 5.94
CA ARG A 134 7.36 6.04 5.30
C ARG A 134 7.92 4.68 5.68
N VAL A 135 7.63 4.19 6.88
CA VAL A 135 8.19 2.96 7.43
C VAL A 135 7.14 1.85 7.41
N HIS A 136 7.45 0.76 6.72
CA HIS A 136 6.60 -0.42 6.65
C HIS A 136 7.28 -1.60 7.34
N PRO A 137 7.06 -1.78 8.67
CA PRO A 137 7.58 -2.94 9.38
C PRO A 137 6.74 -4.16 9.04
N SER A 138 7.39 -5.30 8.82
CA SER A 138 6.75 -6.60 8.64
C SER A 138 7.46 -7.66 9.47
N GLY A 139 6.68 -8.53 10.11
CA GLY A 139 7.19 -9.58 11.00
C GLY A 139 6.68 -10.95 10.59
N LEU A 140 7.53 -11.97 10.66
CA LEU A 140 7.16 -13.36 10.48
C LEU A 140 7.74 -14.20 11.60
N PHE A 141 6.87 -14.77 12.42
CA PHE A 141 7.21 -15.77 13.43
C PHE A 141 6.77 -17.15 12.94
N VAL A 142 7.68 -18.13 12.98
CA VAL A 142 7.39 -19.52 12.62
C VAL A 142 7.78 -20.43 13.77
N CYS A 143 6.85 -21.23 14.26
CA CYS A 143 7.10 -22.29 15.23
C CYS A 143 6.80 -23.65 14.59
N LYS A 144 7.76 -24.58 14.65
CA LYS A 144 7.64 -25.94 14.15
C LYS A 144 7.67 -26.90 15.34
N THR A 145 6.63 -27.71 15.46
CA THR A 145 6.47 -28.71 16.51
C THR A 145 6.24 -30.08 15.88
N SER A 146 6.98 -31.09 16.33
CA SER A 146 6.74 -32.49 15.98
C SER A 146 5.80 -33.12 17.01
N LEU A 147 4.75 -33.75 16.50
CA LEU A 147 3.77 -34.56 17.22
C LEU A 147 3.85 -36.04 16.82
N THR A 148 4.83 -36.44 16.01
CA THR A 148 4.94 -37.82 15.49
C THR A 148 4.97 -38.86 16.60
N GLY A 149 5.78 -38.62 17.63
CA GLY A 149 5.85 -39.52 18.78
C GLY A 149 4.61 -39.55 19.65
N VAL A 150 3.71 -38.56 19.61
CA VAL A 150 2.47 -38.60 20.40
C VAL A 150 1.54 -39.71 19.89
N PHE A 151 1.57 -39.98 18.59
CA PHE A 151 0.69 -40.94 17.91
C PHE A 151 1.35 -42.28 17.60
N ALA A 152 2.59 -42.48 18.06
CA ALA A 152 3.37 -43.69 17.81
C ALA A 152 2.62 -44.97 18.23
N ALA A 153 2.68 -45.97 17.36
CA ALA A 153 1.97 -47.21 17.55
C ALA A 153 2.46 -47.98 18.78
N ASN A 154 3.79 -48.00 18.94
CA ASN A 154 4.50 -48.61 20.05
C ASN A 154 4.51 -47.66 21.26
N PRO A 155 4.01 -48.09 22.43
CA PRO A 155 3.99 -47.26 23.64
C PRO A 155 5.37 -46.73 24.07
N GLU A 156 6.43 -47.49 23.80
CA GLU A 156 7.81 -47.11 24.13
C GLU A 156 8.37 -45.98 23.25
N LEU A 157 7.85 -45.83 22.04
CA LEU A 157 8.23 -44.76 21.12
C LEU A 157 7.42 -43.47 21.37
N ARG A 158 6.50 -43.49 22.35
CA ARG A 158 5.68 -42.31 22.64
C ARG A 158 6.49 -41.24 23.33
N CYS A 159 6.56 -40.07 22.71
CA CYS A 159 7.24 -38.92 23.28
C CYS A 159 6.31 -37.69 23.31
N PRO A 160 6.51 -36.78 24.28
CA PRO A 160 5.77 -35.53 24.32
C PRO A 160 6.07 -34.67 23.09
N PRO A 161 5.19 -33.71 22.75
CA PRO A 161 5.42 -32.78 21.65
C PRO A 161 6.79 -32.09 21.76
N GLN A 162 7.55 -32.06 20.65
CA GLN A 162 8.88 -31.46 20.62
C GLN A 162 8.94 -30.29 19.65
N VAL A 163 9.46 -29.15 20.09
CA VAL A 163 9.71 -28.01 19.20
C VAL A 163 10.94 -28.33 18.33
N THR A 164 10.72 -28.61 17.05
CA THR A 164 11.78 -28.93 16.09
C THR A 164 12.47 -27.68 15.57
N GLY A 165 11.77 -26.55 15.51
CA GLY A 165 12.40 -25.31 15.11
C GLY A 165 11.59 -24.05 15.34
N LEU A 166 12.30 -22.93 15.45
CA LEU A 166 11.75 -21.59 15.61
C LEU A 166 12.39 -20.68 14.56
N SER A 167 11.64 -19.75 13.98
CA SER A 167 12.18 -18.72 13.09
C SER A 167 11.50 -17.40 13.38
N LEU A 168 12.28 -16.33 13.52
CA LEU A 168 11.81 -14.97 13.59
C LEU A 168 12.44 -14.20 12.44
N SER A 169 11.62 -13.58 11.59
CA SER A 169 12.06 -12.66 10.54
C SER A 169 11.43 -11.30 10.79
N GLN A 170 12.22 -10.25 10.81
CA GLN A 170 11.76 -8.87 10.89
C GLN A 170 12.30 -8.12 9.68
N ASN A 171 11.45 -7.36 9.02
CA ASN A 171 11.81 -6.55 7.87
C ASN A 171 11.26 -5.14 8.07
N ILE A 172 12.10 -4.14 7.84
CA ILE A 172 11.78 -2.73 7.96
C ILE A 172 12.18 -2.09 6.65
N GLU A 173 11.19 -1.68 5.85
CA GLU A 173 11.41 -0.90 4.63
C GLU A 173 11.05 0.55 4.92
N CYS A 174 11.90 1.48 4.48
CA CYS A 174 11.73 2.91 4.64
C CYS A 174 11.86 3.62 3.29
N ALA A 175 10.84 4.38 2.92
CA ALA A 175 10.90 5.28 1.77
C ALA A 175 11.70 6.54 2.14
N MET A 176 12.94 6.63 1.65
CA MET A 176 13.80 7.80 1.83
C MET A 176 13.37 8.94 0.92
N THR A 177 13.04 8.61 -0.34
CA THR A 177 12.49 9.55 -1.33
C THR A 177 11.30 8.91 -2.03
N ALA A 178 10.61 9.65 -2.91
CA ALA A 178 9.55 9.09 -3.74
C ALA A 178 10.04 7.96 -4.68
N LYS A 179 11.34 7.89 -4.97
CA LYS A 179 11.96 6.91 -5.88
C LYS A 179 12.82 5.86 -5.18
N ASP A 180 13.44 6.20 -4.06
CA ASP A 180 14.37 5.34 -3.34
C ASP A 180 13.75 4.80 -2.04
N LYS A 181 13.76 3.47 -1.91
CA LYS A 181 13.41 2.74 -0.71
C LYS A 181 14.61 1.97 -0.21
N VAL A 182 14.87 2.06 1.08
CA VAL A 182 15.96 1.35 1.76
C VAL A 182 15.33 0.50 2.83
N GLY A 183 15.85 -0.69 3.05
CA GLY A 183 15.45 -1.40 4.23
C GLY A 183 16.39 -2.47 4.69
N LEU A 184 15.99 -2.99 5.83
CA LEU A 184 16.77 -3.81 6.72
C LEU A 184 15.93 -5.00 7.09
N SER A 185 16.47 -6.20 6.90
CA SER A 185 15.81 -7.41 7.38
C SER A 185 16.77 -8.28 8.16
N GLY A 186 16.27 -8.79 9.29
CA GLY A 186 16.96 -9.74 10.13
C GLY A 186 16.14 -11.00 10.23
N ARG A 187 16.79 -12.15 10.12
CA ARG A 187 16.15 -13.46 10.31
C ARG A 187 17.02 -14.32 11.21
N VAL A 188 16.43 -14.86 12.26
CA VAL A 188 17.05 -15.88 13.11
C VAL A 188 16.20 -17.13 13.00
N LYS A 189 16.84 -18.28 12.78
CA LYS A 189 16.19 -19.59 12.73
C LYS A 189 16.96 -20.58 13.60
N MET A 190 16.24 -21.45 14.28
CA MET A 190 16.75 -22.61 15.00
C MET A 190 16.08 -23.85 14.43
N ASN A 191 16.86 -24.88 14.11
CA ASN A 191 16.33 -26.16 13.67
C ASN A 191 17.12 -27.29 14.34
N ASN A 192 16.42 -28.16 15.07
CA ASN A 192 16.99 -29.27 15.84
C ASN A 192 18.22 -28.87 16.66
N GLY A 193 18.11 -27.77 17.41
CA GLY A 193 19.18 -27.26 18.28
C GLY A 193 20.31 -26.49 17.58
N LYS A 194 20.35 -26.43 16.24
CA LYS A 194 21.29 -25.58 15.50
C LYS A 194 20.65 -24.25 15.14
N GLY A 195 21.24 -23.16 15.62
CA GLY A 195 20.86 -21.79 15.27
C GLY A 195 21.61 -21.29 14.04
N ASP A 196 20.94 -20.50 13.21
CA ASP A 196 21.51 -19.78 12.08
C ASP A 196 20.79 -18.42 11.96
N GLY A 197 21.52 -17.40 11.53
CA GLY A 197 21.03 -16.02 11.47
C GLY A 197 21.48 -15.37 10.17
N SER A 198 20.56 -14.72 9.47
CA SER A 198 20.86 -13.95 8.27
C SER A 198 20.41 -12.51 8.43
N PHE A 199 21.24 -11.60 7.96
CA PHE A 199 20.95 -10.18 7.92
C PHE A 199 20.98 -9.71 6.47
N MET A 200 20.01 -8.93 6.02
CA MET A 200 19.92 -8.48 4.64
C MET A 200 19.63 -6.98 4.56
N LEU A 201 20.47 -6.30 3.78
CA LEU A 201 20.28 -4.92 3.35
C LEU A 201 19.65 -4.93 1.96
N HIS A 202 18.60 -4.13 1.76
CA HIS A 202 17.99 -3.95 0.45
C HIS A 202 17.89 -2.46 0.11
N TRP A 203 18.22 -2.13 -1.13
CA TRP A 203 18.01 -0.81 -1.71
C TRP A 203 17.26 -0.96 -3.03
N LYS A 204 16.15 -0.23 -3.16
CA LYS A 204 15.26 -0.27 -4.31
C LYS A 204 15.10 1.13 -4.86
N ARG A 205 15.34 1.28 -6.17
CA ARG A 205 15.22 2.55 -6.88
C ARG A 205 14.31 2.41 -8.08
N VAL A 206 13.27 3.23 -8.13
CA VAL A 206 12.43 3.41 -9.31
C VAL A 206 13.11 4.43 -10.22
N ILE A 207 13.66 3.99 -11.35
CA ILE A 207 14.35 4.88 -12.31
C ILE A 207 13.32 5.56 -13.22
N SER A 208 12.31 4.81 -13.65
CA SER A 208 11.18 5.31 -14.45
C SER A 208 9.91 4.52 -14.11
N SER A 209 8.76 4.94 -14.64
CA SER A 209 7.48 4.23 -14.46
C SER A 209 7.49 2.78 -14.96
N SER A 210 8.48 2.39 -15.77
CA SER A 210 8.63 1.05 -16.36
C SER A 210 9.96 0.37 -15.99
N CYS A 211 10.80 0.98 -15.15
CA CYS A 211 12.15 0.50 -14.84
C CYS A 211 12.44 0.57 -13.34
N LEU A 212 12.89 -0.56 -12.79
CA LEU A 212 13.18 -0.75 -11.39
C LEU A 212 14.53 -1.45 -11.21
N VAL A 213 15.33 -0.93 -10.28
CA VAL A 213 16.57 -1.57 -9.83
C VAL A 213 16.46 -1.91 -8.35
N GLU A 214 16.89 -3.12 -7.99
CA GLU A 214 17.00 -3.57 -6.59
C GLU A 214 18.43 -4.12 -6.37
N PHE A 215 19.06 -3.71 -5.27
CA PHE A 215 20.33 -4.23 -4.79
C PHE A 215 20.11 -4.85 -3.41
N ASN A 216 20.43 -6.13 -3.27
CA ASN A 216 20.24 -6.89 -2.06
C ASN A 216 21.57 -7.49 -1.62
N THR A 217 22.00 -7.22 -0.39
CA THR A 217 23.16 -7.87 0.22
C THR A 217 22.71 -8.68 1.41
N THR A 218 22.92 -9.99 1.38
CA THR A 218 22.58 -10.89 2.48
C THR A 218 23.86 -11.44 3.11
N PHE A 219 23.99 -11.24 4.40
CA PHE A 219 25.04 -11.79 5.23
C PHE A 219 24.48 -13.00 5.97
N THR A 220 25.07 -14.17 5.74
CA THR A 220 24.91 -15.36 6.57
C THR A 220 26.25 -15.70 7.23
N PRO A 221 26.29 -16.55 8.26
CA PRO A 221 27.54 -16.84 8.97
C PRO A 221 28.59 -17.46 8.04
N ASP A 222 28.13 -18.24 7.06
CA ASP A 222 28.99 -18.99 6.13
C ASP A 222 29.20 -18.29 4.78
N SER A 223 28.37 -17.31 4.41
CA SER A 223 28.43 -16.71 3.08
C SER A 223 27.89 -15.28 3.01
N ILE A 224 28.39 -14.53 2.03
CA ILE A 224 27.88 -13.20 1.66
C ILE A 224 27.29 -13.32 0.26
N LEU A 225 26.00 -13.00 0.12
CA LEU A 225 25.30 -12.98 -1.16
C LEU A 225 25.07 -11.54 -1.60
N LEU A 226 25.68 -11.17 -2.72
CA LEU A 226 25.45 -9.90 -3.40
C LEU A 226 24.49 -10.16 -4.56
N GLY A 227 23.33 -9.52 -4.54
CA GLY A 227 22.31 -9.64 -5.57
C GLY A 227 22.00 -8.28 -6.19
N PHE A 228 21.94 -8.24 -7.51
CA PHE A 228 21.44 -7.11 -8.27
C PHE A 228 20.26 -7.58 -9.11
N LYS A 229 19.20 -6.79 -9.18
CA LYS A 229 18.01 -7.09 -9.97
C LYS A 229 17.66 -5.87 -10.78
N TYR A 230 17.55 -6.07 -12.08
CA TYR A 230 17.08 -5.09 -13.04
C TYR A 230 15.76 -5.59 -13.63
N ALA A 231 14.68 -4.87 -13.38
CA ALA A 231 13.36 -5.17 -13.91
C ALA A 231 12.91 -4.04 -14.84
N LYS A 232 12.50 -4.40 -16.05
CA LYS A 232 11.98 -3.45 -17.04
C LYS A 232 10.75 -4.02 -17.74
N SER A 233 9.68 -3.24 -17.75
CA SER A 233 8.52 -3.52 -18.59
C SER A 233 8.83 -3.14 -20.03
N VAL A 234 8.84 -4.13 -20.91
CA VAL A 234 9.18 -4.01 -22.33
C VAL A 234 7.88 -4.15 -23.12
N TYR A 235 7.37 -3.01 -23.63
CA TYR A 235 6.00 -2.85 -24.16
C TYR A 235 4.91 -3.05 -23.09
N LEU A 236 3.65 -2.79 -23.46
CA LEU A 236 2.49 -2.84 -22.56
C LEU A 236 2.18 -4.23 -21.99
N LYS A 237 2.76 -5.31 -22.55
CA LYS A 237 2.40 -6.71 -22.24
C LYS A 237 3.55 -7.58 -21.75
N ASN A 238 4.81 -7.16 -21.85
CA ASN A 238 5.94 -7.98 -21.42
C ASN A 238 6.73 -7.26 -20.33
N ALA A 239 7.27 -8.02 -19.39
CA ALA A 239 8.28 -7.54 -18.46
C ALA A 239 9.44 -8.52 -18.41
N ILE A 240 10.64 -7.96 -18.37
CA ILE A 240 11.90 -8.68 -18.33
C ILE A 240 12.57 -8.34 -17.02
N VAL A 241 13.00 -9.35 -16.29
CA VAL A 241 13.82 -9.19 -15.08
C VAL A 241 15.09 -9.99 -15.25
N ILE A 242 16.22 -9.37 -14.92
CA ILE A 242 17.53 -9.99 -14.91
C ILE A 242 18.09 -9.81 -13.50
N GLN A 243 18.47 -10.91 -12.86
CA GLN A 243 18.94 -10.91 -11.48
C GLN A 243 20.26 -11.68 -11.36
N PRO A 244 21.41 -11.03 -11.68
CA PRO A 244 22.71 -11.57 -11.34
C PRO A 244 22.94 -11.52 -9.83
N SER A 245 23.57 -12.57 -9.31
CA SER A 245 23.95 -12.67 -7.91
C SER A 245 25.26 -13.44 -7.77
N VAL A 246 26.04 -13.07 -6.77
CA VAL A 246 27.33 -13.68 -6.48
C VAL A 246 27.33 -14.06 -5.01
N GLN A 247 27.49 -15.35 -4.73
CA GLN A 247 27.66 -15.86 -3.38
C GLN A 247 29.14 -16.11 -3.11
N TYR A 248 29.69 -15.42 -2.11
CA TYR A 248 31.06 -15.58 -1.65
C TYR A 248 31.09 -16.35 -0.33
N PHE A 249 31.94 -17.37 -0.25
CA PHE A 249 32.16 -18.19 0.94
C PHE A 249 33.53 -17.86 1.54
N PRO A 250 33.62 -17.05 2.61
CA PRO A 250 34.89 -16.59 3.16
C PRO A 250 35.82 -17.73 3.61
N LEU A 251 35.25 -18.78 4.22
CA LEU A 251 36.00 -19.93 4.75
C LEU A 251 36.78 -20.71 3.67
N TYR A 252 36.21 -20.86 2.48
CA TYR A 252 36.81 -21.62 1.38
C TYR A 252 37.36 -20.73 0.26
N SER A 253 37.22 -19.40 0.40
CA SER A 253 37.54 -18.42 -0.64
C SER A 253 36.91 -18.76 -2.00
N ALA A 254 35.72 -19.34 -1.97
CA ALA A 254 34.99 -19.79 -3.16
C ALA A 254 33.93 -18.76 -3.57
N VAL A 255 33.73 -18.60 -4.87
CA VAL A 255 32.73 -17.70 -5.45
C VAL A 255 31.78 -18.53 -6.31
N SER A 256 30.47 -18.40 -6.07
CA SER A 256 29.42 -19.03 -6.87
C SER A 256 28.57 -17.96 -7.56
N PRO A 257 28.78 -17.71 -8.86
CA PRO A 257 27.94 -16.80 -9.63
C PRO A 257 26.64 -17.50 -10.06
N VAL A 258 25.52 -16.81 -9.93
CA VAL A 258 24.19 -17.27 -10.33
C VAL A 258 23.47 -16.11 -11.02
N CYS A 259 22.82 -16.35 -12.14
CA CYS A 259 22.00 -15.36 -12.83
C CYS A 259 20.60 -15.91 -13.07
N THR A 260 19.58 -15.18 -12.63
CA THR A 260 18.18 -15.54 -12.89
C THR A 260 17.59 -14.62 -13.94
N PHE A 261 16.99 -15.20 -14.98
CA PHE A 261 16.26 -14.49 -16.03
C PHE A 261 14.78 -14.77 -15.87
N ILE A 262 13.96 -13.73 -15.83
CA ILE A 262 12.50 -13.84 -15.76
C ILE A 262 11.91 -13.09 -16.95
N LEU A 263 11.15 -13.81 -17.77
CA LEU A 263 10.33 -13.23 -18.81
C LEU A 263 8.87 -13.45 -18.45
N SER A 264 8.14 -12.38 -18.17
CA SER A 264 6.70 -12.44 -17.94
C SER A 264 5.95 -11.76 -19.09
N ARG A 265 4.84 -12.36 -19.50
CA ARG A 265 3.99 -11.86 -20.59
C ARG A 265 2.52 -12.05 -20.26
N ASN A 266 1.75 -10.99 -20.49
CA ASN A 266 0.29 -11.04 -20.46
C ASN A 266 -0.19 -11.65 -21.79
N LEU A 267 -0.72 -12.88 -21.72
CA LEU A 267 -1.23 -13.62 -22.88
C LEU A 267 -2.69 -13.20 -23.19
N HIS A 268 -3.48 -13.00 -22.14
CA HIS A 268 -4.87 -12.54 -22.16
C HIS A 268 -5.11 -11.62 -20.94
N PRO A 269 -6.13 -10.74 -20.91
CA PRO A 269 -6.46 -9.95 -19.72
C PRO A 269 -6.58 -10.74 -18.41
N CYS A 270 -6.93 -12.02 -18.51
CA CYS A 270 -7.07 -12.93 -17.37
C CYS A 270 -5.96 -14.00 -17.30
N TRP A 271 -5.00 -14.02 -18.24
CA TRP A 271 -3.94 -15.03 -18.28
C TRP A 271 -2.57 -14.37 -18.39
N GLN A 272 -1.74 -14.66 -17.40
CA GLN A 272 -0.35 -14.24 -17.35
C GLN A 272 0.56 -15.46 -17.38
N GLY A 273 1.52 -15.46 -18.29
CA GLY A 273 2.57 -16.47 -18.36
C GLY A 273 3.89 -15.89 -17.90
N SER A 274 4.71 -16.68 -17.22
CA SER A 274 6.12 -16.34 -17.01
C SER A 274 7.04 -17.54 -17.15
N VAL A 275 8.26 -17.27 -17.60
CA VAL A 275 9.35 -18.22 -17.73
C VAL A 275 10.51 -17.70 -16.90
N ILE A 276 10.94 -18.50 -15.94
CA ILE A 276 12.07 -18.21 -15.06
C ILE A 276 13.16 -19.21 -15.40
N TYR A 277 14.33 -18.72 -15.78
CA TYR A 277 15.52 -19.54 -16.00
C TYR A 277 16.59 -19.16 -14.99
N HIS A 278 16.93 -20.11 -14.12
CA HIS A 278 18.04 -20.00 -13.19
C HIS A 278 19.29 -20.58 -13.84
N CYS A 279 20.28 -19.72 -14.09
CA CYS A 279 21.59 -20.09 -14.61
C CYS A 279 22.59 -20.10 -13.44
N GLY A 280 23.21 -21.23 -13.16
CA GLY A 280 24.15 -21.42 -12.06
C GLY A 280 24.60 -22.87 -11.95
N LEU A 281 25.20 -23.25 -10.81
CA LEU A 281 25.66 -24.63 -10.57
C LEU A 281 24.54 -25.68 -10.71
N GLN A 282 23.31 -25.31 -10.34
CA GLN A 282 22.12 -26.14 -10.53
C GLN A 282 21.11 -25.39 -11.41
N PRO A 283 21.16 -25.56 -12.75
CA PRO A 283 20.25 -24.86 -13.63
C PRO A 283 18.82 -25.37 -13.41
N SER A 284 17.85 -24.46 -13.50
CA SER A 284 16.43 -24.83 -13.48
C SER A 284 15.60 -23.90 -14.36
N LEU A 285 14.60 -24.48 -15.00
CA LEU A 285 13.63 -23.77 -15.83
C LEU A 285 12.25 -23.93 -15.19
N THR A 286 11.64 -22.82 -14.80
CA THR A 286 10.27 -22.80 -14.28
C THR A 286 9.37 -22.07 -15.25
N THR A 287 8.33 -22.73 -15.76
CA THR A 287 7.26 -22.10 -16.53
C THR A 287 6.02 -22.03 -15.68
N SER A 288 5.42 -20.84 -15.57
CA SER A 288 4.22 -20.60 -14.77
C SER A 288 3.13 -19.98 -15.61
N LEU A 289 1.90 -20.43 -15.39
CA LEU A 289 0.69 -19.91 -16.02
C LEU A 289 -0.31 -19.60 -14.92
N VAL A 290 -0.75 -18.34 -14.86
CA VAL A 290 -1.66 -17.83 -13.85
C VAL A 290 -2.92 -17.33 -14.53
N HIS A 291 -4.07 -17.84 -14.06
CA HIS A 291 -5.38 -17.34 -14.42
C HIS A 291 -5.93 -16.49 -13.28
N THR A 292 -6.20 -15.23 -13.59
CA THR A 292 -6.71 -14.25 -12.63
C THR A 292 -8.16 -13.92 -12.90
N GLU A 293 -9.00 -13.99 -11.88
CA GLU A 293 -10.37 -13.50 -11.88
C GLU A 293 -10.52 -12.48 -10.76
N PHE A 294 -11.21 -11.35 -11.02
CA PHE A 294 -11.40 -10.29 -10.02
C PHE A 294 -10.10 -9.80 -9.36
N ASN A 295 -9.02 -9.71 -10.15
CA ASN A 295 -7.68 -9.32 -9.69
C ASN A 295 -7.05 -10.27 -8.66
N MET A 296 -7.54 -11.51 -8.57
CA MET A 296 -7.02 -12.55 -7.68
C MET A 296 -6.65 -13.81 -8.48
N PRO A 297 -5.57 -14.51 -8.12
CA PRO A 297 -5.20 -15.76 -8.79
C PRO A 297 -6.21 -16.86 -8.42
N LYS A 298 -7.01 -17.28 -9.41
CA LYS A 298 -7.98 -18.39 -9.26
C LYS A 298 -7.35 -19.73 -9.57
N PHE A 299 -6.46 -19.77 -10.55
CA PHE A 299 -5.79 -20.98 -10.97
C PHE A 299 -4.34 -20.70 -11.33
N LEU A 300 -3.43 -21.55 -10.87
CA LEU A 300 -2.00 -21.39 -11.08
C LEU A 300 -1.36 -22.76 -11.33
N ILE A 301 -0.62 -22.86 -12.43
CA ILE A 301 0.20 -24.03 -12.76
C ILE A 301 1.65 -23.56 -12.84
N ASN A 302 2.54 -24.22 -12.10
CA ASN A 302 3.99 -24.05 -12.22
C ASN A 302 4.62 -25.40 -12.60
N LEU A 303 5.35 -25.45 -13.70
CA LEU A 303 6.18 -26.57 -14.12
C LEU A 303 7.65 -26.18 -13.89
N THR A 304 8.31 -26.85 -12.97
CA THR A 304 9.74 -26.66 -12.68
C THR A 304 10.51 -27.87 -13.20
N ILE A 305 11.45 -27.63 -14.11
CA ILE A 305 12.37 -28.65 -14.62
C ILE A 305 13.75 -28.31 -14.07
N SER A 306 14.30 -29.23 -13.28
CA SER A 306 15.61 -29.11 -12.66
C SER A 306 16.24 -30.50 -12.52
N PRO A 307 17.58 -30.62 -12.62
CA PRO A 307 18.27 -31.89 -12.39
C PRO A 307 17.99 -32.51 -11.02
N VAL A 308 17.72 -31.68 -10.01
CA VAL A 308 17.54 -32.14 -8.62
C VAL A 308 16.07 -32.22 -8.22
N ASN A 309 15.26 -31.23 -8.59
CA ASN A 309 13.88 -31.09 -8.10
C ASN A 309 12.91 -30.71 -9.23
N SER A 310 12.64 -31.65 -10.14
CA SER A 310 11.57 -31.48 -11.13
C SER A 310 10.19 -31.72 -10.51
N ASN A 311 9.28 -30.75 -10.67
CA ASN A 311 7.93 -30.82 -10.14
C ASN A 311 6.90 -30.04 -10.97
N ILE A 312 5.64 -30.42 -10.83
CA ILE A 312 4.47 -29.72 -11.33
C ILE A 312 3.63 -29.33 -10.12
N ARG A 313 3.41 -28.05 -9.90
CA ARG A 313 2.51 -27.52 -8.87
C ARG A 313 1.26 -26.98 -9.53
N MET A 314 0.11 -27.45 -9.08
CA MET A 314 -1.20 -26.92 -9.47
C MET A 314 -1.90 -26.35 -8.23
N VAL A 315 -2.47 -25.17 -8.36
CA VAL A 315 -3.19 -24.48 -7.28
C VAL A 315 -4.50 -23.95 -7.83
N TYR A 316 -5.58 -24.21 -7.11
CA TYR A 316 -6.90 -23.67 -7.38
C TYR A 316 -7.43 -22.97 -6.13
N THR A 317 -7.82 -21.71 -6.29
CA THR A 317 -8.30 -20.85 -5.20
C THR A 317 -9.74 -20.47 -5.44
N LYS A 318 -10.61 -20.84 -4.50
CA LYS A 318 -12.02 -20.45 -4.47
C LYS A 318 -12.25 -19.46 -3.34
N ARG A 319 -12.78 -18.28 -3.67
CA ARG A 319 -13.17 -17.26 -2.69
C ARG A 319 -14.67 -17.38 -2.41
N SER A 320 -15.04 -17.32 -1.14
CA SER A 320 -16.41 -17.08 -0.70
C SER A 320 -16.54 -15.63 -0.25
N VAL A 321 -17.37 -14.85 -0.94
CA VAL A 321 -17.51 -13.41 -0.71
C VAL A 321 -18.26 -13.10 0.59
N GLU A 322 -19.32 -13.87 0.89
CA GLU A 322 -20.19 -13.66 2.06
C GLU A 322 -19.43 -13.74 3.39
N GLN A 323 -18.39 -14.58 3.46
CA GLN A 323 -17.63 -14.84 4.69
C GLN A 323 -16.19 -14.31 4.63
N ASP A 324 -15.85 -13.55 3.57
CA ASP A 324 -14.49 -13.09 3.24
C ASP A 324 -13.42 -14.18 3.51
N SER A 325 -13.68 -15.37 2.96
CA SER A 325 -12.85 -16.57 3.17
C SER A 325 -12.32 -17.13 1.84
N PHE A 326 -11.14 -17.74 1.91
CA PHE A 326 -10.43 -18.34 0.79
C PHE A 326 -10.19 -19.82 1.09
N THR A 327 -10.57 -20.66 0.14
CA THR A 327 -10.21 -22.09 0.11
C THR A 327 -9.23 -22.29 -1.04
N GLU A 328 -8.02 -22.72 -0.74
CA GLU A 328 -6.97 -23.06 -1.69
C GLU A 328 -6.75 -24.57 -1.68
N THR A 329 -6.95 -25.20 -2.82
CA THR A 329 -6.61 -26.61 -3.04
C THR A 329 -5.41 -26.68 -3.95
N SER A 330 -4.35 -27.37 -3.53
CA SER A 330 -3.14 -27.50 -4.30
C SER A 330 -2.64 -28.93 -4.35
N CYS A 331 -1.91 -29.27 -5.40
CA CYS A 331 -1.24 -30.55 -5.53
C CYS A 331 0.12 -30.35 -6.17
N ILE A 332 1.16 -30.94 -5.57
CA ILE A 332 2.51 -30.95 -6.13
C ILE A 332 2.82 -32.37 -6.58
N PHE A 333 3.05 -32.54 -7.87
CA PHE A 333 3.57 -33.77 -8.47
C PHE A 333 5.06 -33.62 -8.61
N SER A 334 5.83 -34.47 -7.97
CA SER A 334 7.29 -34.49 -8.06
C SER A 334 7.77 -35.89 -8.38
N LEU A 335 9.01 -36.02 -8.83
CA LEU A 335 9.66 -37.33 -8.99
C LEU A 335 9.68 -38.13 -7.67
N MET A 336 9.67 -37.45 -6.53
CA MET A 336 9.69 -38.04 -5.19
C MET A 336 8.31 -38.46 -4.70
N GLY A 337 7.23 -38.08 -5.39
CA GLY A 337 5.86 -38.36 -4.94
C GLY A 337 4.86 -37.24 -5.21
N ILE A 338 3.63 -37.46 -4.73
CA ILE A 338 2.49 -36.55 -4.86
C ILE A 338 2.20 -35.94 -3.50
N MET A 339 2.01 -34.62 -3.45
CA MET A 339 1.70 -33.89 -2.23
C MET A 339 0.45 -33.02 -2.40
N PRO A 340 -0.77 -33.56 -2.17
CA PRO A 340 -1.98 -32.77 -2.05
C PRO A 340 -1.97 -31.92 -0.78
N ALA A 341 -2.54 -30.72 -0.87
CA ALA A 341 -2.76 -29.84 0.27
C ALA A 341 -4.06 -29.04 0.12
N VAL A 342 -4.71 -28.79 1.25
CA VAL A 342 -5.91 -27.96 1.35
C VAL A 342 -5.66 -26.89 2.41
N ALA A 343 -5.75 -25.63 2.00
CA ALA A 343 -5.66 -24.49 2.87
C ALA A 343 -6.98 -23.72 2.91
N PHE A 344 -7.36 -23.30 4.10
CA PHE A 344 -8.50 -22.45 4.36
C PHE A 344 -8.01 -21.20 5.09
N GLU A 345 -8.38 -20.02 4.63
CA GLU A 345 -8.08 -18.74 5.29
C GLU A 345 -9.40 -17.97 5.42
N LYS A 346 -9.67 -17.42 6.60
CA LYS A 346 -10.87 -16.62 6.89
C LYS A 346 -10.48 -15.35 7.65
N ARG A 347 -11.12 -14.24 7.31
CA ARG A 347 -11.00 -13.01 8.08
C ARG A 347 -11.67 -13.17 9.45
N LEU A 348 -10.93 -12.81 10.50
CA LEU A 348 -11.43 -12.82 11.88
C LEU A 348 -11.85 -11.41 12.31
N SER A 349 -11.03 -10.39 12.02
CA SER A 349 -11.32 -8.99 12.34
C SER A 349 -10.82 -8.05 11.23
N ARG A 350 -10.93 -6.73 11.40
CA ARG A 350 -10.45 -5.74 10.42
C ARG A 350 -8.97 -5.96 10.07
N TYR A 351 -8.14 -6.27 11.05
CA TYR A 351 -6.69 -6.42 10.92
C TYR A 351 -6.21 -7.87 11.01
N SER A 352 -7.09 -8.84 11.27
CA SER A 352 -6.69 -10.22 11.56
C SER A 352 -7.30 -11.26 10.62
N ARG A 353 -6.49 -12.20 10.14
CA ARG A 353 -6.93 -13.38 9.37
C ARG A 353 -6.36 -14.65 9.98
N ILE A 354 -7.20 -15.68 10.09
CA ILE A 354 -6.81 -17.01 10.54
C ILE A 354 -6.83 -17.94 9.34
N GLY A 355 -5.83 -18.81 9.22
CA GLY A 355 -5.83 -19.89 8.25
C GLY A 355 -5.32 -21.20 8.82
N CYS A 356 -5.74 -22.29 8.17
CA CYS A 356 -5.31 -23.66 8.44
C CYS A 356 -4.98 -24.32 7.11
N ASN A 357 -3.81 -24.95 7.01
CA ASN A 357 -3.36 -25.68 5.84
C ASN A 357 -2.99 -27.10 6.24
N LEU A 358 -3.63 -28.08 5.62
CA LEU A 358 -3.34 -29.50 5.79
C LEU A 358 -2.68 -30.02 4.52
N SER A 359 -1.49 -30.60 4.64
CA SER A 359 -0.74 -31.18 3.53
C SER A 359 -0.32 -32.60 3.83
N PHE A 360 -0.43 -33.48 2.85
CA PHE A 360 -0.03 -34.88 2.94
C PHE A 360 0.90 -35.22 1.77
N ALA A 361 2.02 -35.89 2.01
CA ALA A 361 2.94 -36.34 0.97
C ALA A 361 2.98 -37.86 0.88
N PHE A 362 2.84 -38.40 -0.33
CA PHE A 362 2.89 -39.82 -0.67
C PHE A 362 4.02 -40.07 -1.69
N PRO A 363 4.90 -41.07 -1.53
CA PRO A 363 4.83 -42.23 -0.63
C PRO A 363 5.46 -42.03 0.76
N SER A 364 6.07 -40.88 1.05
CA SER A 364 6.75 -40.63 2.34
C SER A 364 5.81 -40.55 3.56
N CYS A 365 4.50 -40.68 3.37
CA CYS A 365 3.45 -40.65 4.39
C CYS A 365 3.52 -39.46 5.37
N LEU A 366 4.09 -38.34 4.90
CA LEU A 366 4.34 -37.18 5.74
C LEU A 366 3.09 -36.30 5.82
N LEU A 367 2.52 -36.20 7.02
CA LEU A 367 1.31 -35.42 7.31
C LEU A 367 1.66 -34.17 8.12
N GLN A 368 1.30 -32.99 7.61
CA GLN A 368 1.56 -31.71 8.26
C GLN A 368 0.29 -30.86 8.33
N ALA A 369 0.09 -30.20 9.47
CA ALA A 369 -0.93 -29.17 9.68
C ALA A 369 -0.24 -27.84 10.00
N LYS A 370 -0.63 -26.75 9.33
CA LYS A 370 -0.06 -25.41 9.54
C LYS A 370 -1.18 -24.44 9.85
N PHE A 371 -1.11 -23.79 11.00
CA PHE A 371 -2.00 -22.72 11.41
C PHE A 371 -1.30 -21.39 11.19
N ARG A 372 -2.01 -20.45 10.57
CA ARG A 372 -1.51 -19.12 10.23
C ARG A 372 -2.40 -18.07 10.85
N LEU A 373 -1.82 -17.15 11.60
CA LEU A 373 -2.51 -15.96 12.10
C LEU A 373 -1.80 -14.73 11.52
N LYS A 374 -2.49 -14.00 10.64
CA LYS A 374 -2.03 -12.70 10.16
C LYS A 374 -2.69 -11.63 11.01
N THR A 375 -1.91 -10.70 11.54
CA THR A 375 -2.38 -9.56 12.36
C THR A 375 -1.63 -8.30 11.91
N GLY A 376 -2.33 -7.42 11.18
CA GLY A 376 -1.73 -6.25 10.56
C GLY A 376 -0.57 -6.65 9.64
N ALA A 377 0.62 -6.13 9.93
CA ALA A 377 1.84 -6.43 9.17
C ALA A 377 2.65 -7.63 9.70
N SER A 378 2.17 -8.31 10.75
CA SER A 378 2.84 -9.48 11.34
C SER A 378 2.11 -10.77 11.00
N VAL A 379 2.86 -11.84 10.75
CA VAL A 379 2.36 -13.18 10.45
C VAL A 379 2.95 -14.18 11.44
N TYR A 380 2.09 -14.98 12.06
CA TYR A 380 2.46 -16.06 12.99
C TYR A 380 2.06 -17.40 12.38
N ASP A 381 3.05 -18.22 12.03
CA ASP A 381 2.89 -19.55 11.43
C ASP A 381 3.27 -20.63 12.45
N TYR A 382 2.30 -21.45 12.86
CA TYR A 382 2.51 -22.63 13.70
C TYR A 382 2.37 -23.89 12.85
N GLN A 383 3.42 -24.70 12.78
CA GLN A 383 3.49 -25.89 11.94
C GLN A 383 3.61 -27.13 12.83
N PHE A 384 2.68 -28.05 12.68
CA PHE A 384 2.65 -29.35 13.35
C PHE A 384 2.99 -30.45 12.34
N LEU A 385 4.05 -31.21 12.62
CA LEU A 385 4.35 -32.46 11.93
C LEU A 385 3.64 -33.59 12.67
N LEU A 386 2.64 -34.20 12.03
CA LEU A 386 1.77 -35.19 12.67
C LEU A 386 2.26 -36.63 12.44
N CYS A 387 2.74 -36.94 11.24
CA CYS A 387 3.16 -38.28 10.86
C CYS A 387 4.36 -38.23 9.92
N ASP A 388 5.28 -39.17 10.06
CA ASP A 388 6.43 -39.42 9.20
C ASP A 388 6.59 -40.90 8.80
N SER A 389 5.79 -41.80 9.36
CA SER A 389 5.81 -43.26 9.10
C SER A 389 4.50 -43.74 8.45
N GLU A 390 4.56 -44.87 7.75
CA GLU A 390 3.37 -45.52 7.19
C GLU A 390 2.51 -46.19 8.28
N GLU A 391 3.15 -46.82 9.26
CA GLU A 391 2.49 -47.57 10.34
C GLU A 391 1.61 -46.66 11.22
N ASP A 392 2.03 -45.42 11.44
CA ASP A 392 1.33 -44.47 12.30
C ASP A 392 0.32 -43.59 11.54
N LEU A 393 0.22 -43.73 10.21
CA LEU A 393 -0.60 -42.85 9.37
C LEU A 393 -2.07 -42.87 9.77
N VAL A 394 -2.64 -44.07 9.97
CA VAL A 394 -4.06 -44.23 10.34
C VAL A 394 -4.34 -43.62 11.71
N ARG A 395 -3.42 -43.79 12.67
CA ARG A 395 -3.59 -43.25 14.03
C ARG A 395 -3.43 -41.74 14.03
N SER A 396 -2.41 -41.23 13.35
CA SER A 396 -2.10 -39.80 13.26
C SER A 396 -3.19 -39.02 12.53
N THR A 397 -3.80 -39.60 11.50
CA THR A 397 -4.96 -38.99 10.81
C THR A 397 -6.20 -38.98 11.69
N LEU A 398 -6.50 -40.09 12.36
CA LEU A 398 -7.68 -40.21 13.21
C LEU A 398 -7.59 -39.31 14.45
N TYR A 399 -6.48 -39.37 15.19
CA TYR A 399 -6.30 -38.60 16.44
C TYR A 399 -5.78 -37.18 16.22
N GLY A 400 -4.98 -36.94 15.18
CA GLY A 400 -4.37 -35.64 14.93
C GLY A 400 -5.21 -34.71 14.05
N VAL A 401 -6.13 -35.23 13.25
CA VAL A 401 -6.94 -34.44 12.31
C VAL A 401 -8.44 -34.64 12.55
N ILE A 402 -8.93 -35.88 12.44
CA ILE A 402 -10.38 -36.15 12.46
C ILE A 402 -10.97 -35.84 13.84
N MET A 403 -10.40 -36.38 14.91
CA MET A 403 -10.91 -36.25 16.27
C MET A 403 -10.93 -34.78 16.78
N PRO A 404 -9.87 -33.97 16.60
CA PRO A 404 -9.91 -32.56 16.99
C PRO A 404 -10.97 -31.75 16.21
N ILE A 405 -11.16 -32.04 14.92
CA ILE A 405 -12.18 -31.38 14.10
C ILE A 405 -13.59 -31.78 14.57
N THR A 406 -13.84 -33.07 14.80
CA THR A 406 -15.16 -33.54 15.27
C THR A 406 -15.48 -33.02 16.67
N VAL A 407 -14.51 -33.03 17.58
CA VAL A 407 -14.65 -32.45 18.93
C VAL A 407 -14.91 -30.95 18.84
N PHE A 408 -14.21 -30.21 17.98
CA PHE A 408 -14.46 -28.78 17.79
C PHE A 408 -15.89 -28.50 17.32
N TYR A 409 -16.39 -29.22 16.31
CA TYR A 409 -17.77 -29.03 15.84
C TYR A 409 -18.81 -29.45 16.86
N LEU A 410 -18.55 -30.51 17.63
CA LEU A 410 -19.43 -30.97 18.70
C LEU A 410 -19.49 -29.94 19.84
N LEU A 411 -18.34 -29.43 20.30
CA LEU A 411 -18.25 -28.36 21.30
C LEU A 411 -18.90 -27.07 20.80
N LYS A 412 -18.72 -26.72 19.51
CA LYS A 412 -19.40 -25.58 18.90
C LYS A 412 -20.92 -25.74 18.91
N GLY A 413 -21.42 -26.96 18.73
CA GLY A 413 -22.85 -27.27 18.85
C GLY A 413 -23.36 -27.15 20.28
N ILE A 414 -22.65 -27.72 21.25
CA ILE A 414 -23.05 -27.70 22.67
C ILE A 414 -22.97 -26.27 23.25
N PHE A 415 -21.88 -25.56 22.98
CA PHE A 415 -21.60 -24.23 23.52
C PHE A 415 -21.89 -23.13 22.52
N ARG A 416 -22.95 -23.28 21.71
CA ARG A 416 -23.26 -22.35 20.63
C ARG A 416 -23.35 -20.90 21.10
N HIS A 417 -24.05 -20.62 22.20
CA HIS A 417 -24.16 -19.26 22.74
C HIS A 417 -22.85 -18.69 23.28
N ALA A 418 -22.01 -19.51 23.94
CA ALA A 418 -20.72 -19.05 24.42
C ALA A 418 -19.75 -18.81 23.24
N TYR A 419 -19.80 -19.66 22.22
CA TYR A 419 -19.04 -19.51 20.98
C TYR A 419 -19.46 -18.28 20.19
N GLU A 420 -20.77 -18.04 20.01
CA GLU A 420 -21.30 -16.86 19.34
C GLU A 420 -20.91 -15.58 20.10
N ARG A 421 -21.02 -15.57 21.43
CA ARG A 421 -20.59 -14.43 22.27
C ARG A 421 -19.08 -14.20 22.22
N PHE A 422 -18.29 -15.26 22.15
CA PHE A 422 -16.84 -15.15 22.01
C PHE A 422 -16.47 -14.61 20.63
N MET A 423 -17.07 -15.14 19.56
CA MET A 423 -16.85 -14.68 18.19
C MET A 423 -17.32 -13.24 17.99
N SER A 424 -18.41 -12.81 18.65
CA SER A 424 -18.89 -11.42 18.57
C SER A 424 -17.94 -10.40 19.17
N LEU A 425 -16.99 -10.80 20.02
CA LEU A 425 -15.91 -9.91 20.49
C LEU A 425 -14.87 -9.61 19.41
N PHE A 426 -14.80 -10.44 18.37
CA PHE A 426 -13.87 -10.29 17.24
C PHE A 426 -14.57 -9.86 15.95
N GLU A 427 -15.88 -10.09 15.83
CA GLU A 427 -16.73 -9.57 14.77
C GLU A 427 -17.16 -8.12 15.10
N ASP A 428 -16.30 -7.14 14.79
CA ASP A 428 -16.52 -5.67 14.93
C ASP A 428 -17.68 -5.10 14.06
N HIS A 429 -18.72 -5.89 13.76
CA HIS A 429 -19.72 -5.51 12.77
C HIS A 429 -20.74 -4.45 13.22
N SER A 430 -20.91 -4.17 14.53
CA SER A 430 -21.98 -3.27 15.01
C SER A 430 -21.60 -1.79 14.99
N GLU A 431 -20.40 -1.43 15.41
CA GLU A 431 -19.96 -0.03 15.43
C GLU A 431 -19.43 0.41 14.06
N GLU A 432 -18.79 -0.49 13.29
CA GLU A 432 -18.21 -0.16 12.00
C GLU A 432 -19.24 0.02 10.87
N ARG A 433 -20.32 -0.79 10.84
CA ARG A 433 -21.43 -0.55 9.89
C ARG A 433 -22.08 0.81 10.12
N GLN A 434 -22.09 1.29 11.37
CA GLN A 434 -22.59 2.61 11.70
C GLN A 434 -21.63 3.70 11.24
N VAL A 435 -20.32 3.56 11.46
CA VAL A 435 -19.32 4.55 10.99
C VAL A 435 -19.28 4.63 9.45
N ASP A 436 -19.34 3.50 8.75
CA ASP A 436 -19.38 3.48 7.28
C ASP A 436 -20.70 4.03 6.74
N ALA A 437 -21.83 3.78 7.42
CA ALA A 437 -23.12 4.39 7.08
C ALA A 437 -23.10 5.91 7.29
N VAL A 438 -22.55 6.39 8.41
CA VAL A 438 -22.42 7.82 8.71
C VAL A 438 -21.55 8.52 7.67
N LYS A 439 -20.37 7.98 7.34
CA LYS A 439 -19.49 8.56 6.30
C LYS A 439 -20.13 8.56 4.92
N ARG A 440 -20.91 7.54 4.61
CA ARG A 440 -21.68 7.46 3.35
C ARG A 440 -22.78 8.52 3.31
N GLU A 441 -23.49 8.73 4.41
CA GLU A 441 -24.50 9.78 4.54
C GLU A 441 -23.86 11.17 4.44
N GLU A 442 -22.76 11.42 5.14
CA GLU A 442 -21.98 12.66 5.05
C GLU A 442 -21.55 12.94 3.59
N ALA A 443 -20.94 11.97 2.91
CA ALA A 443 -20.55 12.10 1.52
C ALA A 443 -21.76 12.38 0.60
N SER A 444 -22.89 11.72 0.83
CA SER A 444 -24.12 11.94 0.05
C SER A 444 -24.66 13.37 0.23
N SER A 445 -24.62 13.89 1.47
CA SER A 445 -25.06 15.26 1.75
C SER A 445 -24.18 16.30 1.05
N VAL A 446 -22.85 16.07 1.03
CA VAL A 446 -21.90 16.93 0.32
C VAL A 446 -22.12 16.86 -1.20
N ILE A 447 -22.34 15.67 -1.77
CA ILE A 447 -22.66 15.49 -3.19
C ILE A 447 -23.90 16.31 -3.58
N ASP A 448 -24.95 16.27 -2.76
CA ASP A 448 -26.18 17.00 -3.04
C ASP A 448 -26.01 18.52 -2.94
N LEU A 449 -25.18 19.00 -2.00
CA LEU A 449 -24.79 20.41 -1.93
C LEU A 449 -24.01 20.87 -3.17
N MET A 450 -23.13 20.00 -3.70
CA MET A 450 -22.28 20.31 -4.86
C MET A 450 -23.02 20.22 -6.20
N ARG A 451 -24.19 19.56 -6.26
CA ARG A 451 -24.92 19.28 -7.50
C ARG A 451 -25.22 20.52 -8.34
N ARG A 452 -25.71 21.60 -7.70
CA ARG A 452 -26.02 22.86 -8.41
C ARG A 452 -24.77 23.50 -9.01
N THR A 453 -23.66 23.45 -8.30
CA THR A 453 -22.37 24.00 -8.75
C THR A 453 -21.81 23.17 -9.91
N ALA A 454 -21.86 21.84 -9.80
CA ALA A 454 -21.42 20.93 -10.86
C ALA A 454 -22.21 21.13 -12.16
N GLU A 455 -23.54 21.25 -12.08
CA GLU A 455 -24.40 21.50 -13.24
C GLU A 455 -24.12 22.85 -13.91
N ARG A 456 -23.84 23.89 -13.12
CA ARG A 456 -23.45 25.21 -13.64
C ARG A 456 -22.12 25.11 -14.40
N ILE A 457 -21.10 24.51 -13.79
CA ILE A 457 -19.77 24.34 -14.41
C ILE A 457 -19.87 23.48 -15.67
N ALA A 458 -20.65 22.39 -15.65
CA ALA A 458 -20.84 21.53 -16.81
C ALA A 458 -21.43 22.30 -18.01
N LYS A 459 -22.42 23.17 -17.78
CA LYS A 459 -23.01 24.02 -18.84
C LYS A 459 -22.02 25.05 -19.37
N GLU A 460 -21.23 25.66 -18.49
CA GLU A 460 -20.19 26.63 -18.89
C GLU A 460 -19.07 25.97 -19.72
N GLU A 461 -18.65 24.76 -19.33
CA GLU A 461 -17.66 23.97 -20.06
C GLU A 461 -18.22 23.44 -21.39
N GLU A 462 -19.50 23.08 -21.47
CA GLU A 462 -20.16 22.65 -22.71
C GLU A 462 -20.16 23.75 -23.77
N GLN A 463 -20.43 25.01 -23.38
CA GLN A 463 -20.36 26.15 -24.29
C GLN A 463 -18.94 26.41 -24.83
N LYS A 464 -17.91 26.05 -24.06
CA LYS A 464 -16.51 26.26 -24.43
C LYS A 464 -15.85 25.04 -25.09
N HIS A 465 -16.62 23.96 -25.36
CA HIS A 465 -16.09 22.65 -25.76
C HIS A 465 -14.98 22.14 -24.82
N GLY A 466 -15.11 22.47 -23.54
CA GLY A 466 -14.16 22.24 -22.47
C GLY A 466 -14.29 20.85 -21.85
N LEU A 467 -13.92 20.72 -20.58
CA LEU A 467 -13.84 19.44 -19.88
C LEU A 467 -15.17 19.12 -19.16
N ILE A 468 -15.80 18.02 -19.54
CA ILE A 468 -17.04 17.53 -18.92
C ILE A 468 -16.83 16.09 -18.44
N ILE A 469 -17.05 15.84 -17.17
CA ILE A 469 -17.03 14.50 -16.57
C ILE A 469 -18.35 13.81 -16.90
N VAL A 470 -18.27 12.70 -17.62
CA VAL A 470 -19.44 11.90 -18.05
C VAL A 470 -19.79 10.88 -16.97
N GLU A 471 -18.78 10.20 -16.45
CA GLU A 471 -18.94 9.18 -15.42
C GLU A 471 -17.65 9.11 -14.61
N ALA A 472 -17.77 9.13 -13.29
CA ALA A 472 -16.65 8.86 -12.41
C ALA A 472 -17.05 8.00 -11.22
N LYS A 473 -16.29 6.93 -11.02
CA LYS A 473 -16.52 5.92 -9.97
C LYS A 473 -15.25 5.72 -9.18
N TYR A 474 -15.37 5.59 -7.86
CA TYR A 474 -14.28 5.38 -6.93
C TYR A 474 -14.52 4.13 -6.10
N GLY A 475 -13.53 3.24 -6.01
CA GLY A 475 -13.63 2.03 -5.20
C GLY A 475 -12.76 0.90 -5.71
N GLN A 476 -13.15 -0.34 -5.44
CA GLN A 476 -12.40 -1.51 -5.89
C GLN A 476 -12.68 -1.81 -7.37
N MET A 477 -11.65 -1.75 -8.22
CA MET A 477 -11.74 -2.15 -9.64
C MET A 477 -11.15 -3.53 -9.90
N ILE A 478 -11.62 -4.17 -10.98
CA ILE A 478 -11.06 -5.42 -11.50
C ILE A 478 -9.91 -5.09 -12.48
N GLY A 479 -8.69 -5.49 -12.13
CA GLY A 479 -7.48 -5.41 -12.97
C GLY A 479 -6.33 -4.60 -12.34
N GLU A 480 -5.11 -4.77 -12.84
CA GLU A 480 -3.91 -4.09 -12.33
C GLU A 480 -3.60 -2.79 -13.10
N GLY A 481 -3.41 -1.69 -12.37
CA GLY A 481 -2.87 -0.44 -12.89
C GLY A 481 -3.72 0.23 -13.98
N HIS A 482 -3.07 0.69 -15.05
CA HIS A 482 -3.71 1.43 -16.15
C HIS A 482 -4.64 0.57 -17.04
N ASN A 483 -4.65 -0.76 -16.83
CA ASN A 483 -5.44 -1.74 -17.61
C ASN A 483 -6.70 -2.21 -16.87
N ALA A 484 -7.15 -1.51 -15.83
CA ALA A 484 -8.38 -1.87 -15.11
C ALA A 484 -9.60 -1.71 -16.05
N LEU A 485 -10.23 -2.83 -16.41
CA LEU A 485 -11.22 -2.90 -17.51
C LEU A 485 -12.66 -2.61 -17.05
N SER A 486 -13.02 -2.98 -15.83
CA SER A 486 -14.40 -2.84 -15.34
C SER A 486 -14.49 -2.82 -13.82
N TYR A 487 -15.58 -2.22 -13.34
CA TYR A 487 -16.07 -2.43 -11.98
C TYR A 487 -16.85 -3.75 -11.92
N PRO A 488 -16.82 -4.50 -10.80
CA PRO A 488 -17.71 -5.65 -10.62
C PRO A 488 -19.17 -5.22 -10.77
N LEU A 489 -19.97 -5.97 -11.53
CA LEU A 489 -21.39 -5.67 -11.78
C LEU A 489 -22.30 -5.94 -10.57
N LEU A 490 -21.79 -6.50 -9.47
CA LEU A 490 -22.55 -6.72 -8.24
C LEU A 490 -21.67 -6.54 -6.99
N GLY A 491 -22.08 -5.65 -6.07
CA GLY A 491 -21.66 -5.64 -4.66
C GLY A 491 -20.95 -4.37 -4.16
N ASP A 492 -21.73 -3.34 -3.83
CA ASP A 492 -21.62 -2.34 -2.73
C ASP A 492 -20.29 -1.65 -2.35
N ARG A 493 -19.17 -1.82 -3.05
CA ARG A 493 -17.89 -1.16 -2.71
C ARG A 493 -17.43 -0.10 -3.71
N ILE A 494 -18.38 0.65 -4.27
CA ILE A 494 -18.13 1.71 -5.24
C ILE A 494 -18.95 2.95 -4.88
N VAL A 495 -18.32 4.11 -4.99
CA VAL A 495 -18.93 5.43 -4.81
C VAL A 495 -19.00 6.12 -6.16
N ASP A 496 -20.17 6.65 -6.51
CA ASP A 496 -20.30 7.55 -7.65
C ASP A 496 -19.82 8.94 -7.23
N VAL A 497 -18.75 9.39 -7.88
CA VAL A 497 -18.05 10.64 -7.57
C VAL A 497 -18.07 11.59 -8.77
N THR A 498 -18.99 11.38 -9.71
CA THR A 498 -19.17 12.19 -10.91
C THR A 498 -19.43 13.66 -10.58
N VAL A 499 -20.36 13.91 -9.64
CA VAL A 499 -20.76 15.27 -9.25
C VAL A 499 -19.63 16.04 -8.55
N PRO A 500 -18.97 15.49 -7.51
CA PRO A 500 -17.82 16.15 -6.89
C PRO A 500 -16.70 16.47 -7.88
N LEU A 501 -16.36 15.53 -8.78
CA LEU A 501 -15.30 15.75 -9.76
C LEU A 501 -15.66 16.84 -10.78
N GLN A 502 -16.91 16.85 -11.26
CA GLN A 502 -17.38 17.91 -12.16
C GLN A 502 -17.35 19.28 -11.47
N ALA A 503 -17.68 19.35 -10.18
CA ALA A 503 -17.62 20.60 -9.42
C ALA A 503 -16.19 21.13 -9.19
N MET A 504 -15.18 20.26 -9.27
CA MET A 504 -13.77 20.62 -9.14
C MET A 504 -13.10 20.99 -10.48
N VAL A 505 -13.81 20.87 -11.61
CA VAL A 505 -13.28 21.29 -12.92
C VAL A 505 -13.13 22.81 -12.93
N ASN A 506 -11.94 23.28 -13.31
CA ASN A 506 -11.65 24.69 -13.46
C ASN A 506 -10.88 24.93 -14.77
N ASP A 507 -11.31 25.90 -15.57
CA ASP A 507 -10.72 26.25 -16.87
C ASP A 507 -10.42 25.05 -17.77
N SER A 508 -11.42 24.19 -17.98
CA SER A 508 -11.32 22.97 -18.78
C SER A 508 -10.20 22.00 -18.34
N GLN A 509 -9.77 22.05 -17.08
CA GLN A 509 -8.78 21.15 -16.50
C GLN A 509 -9.23 20.64 -15.11
N LEU A 510 -8.74 19.47 -14.73
CA LEU A 510 -8.92 18.92 -13.39
C LEU A 510 -7.60 18.27 -12.93
N ARG A 511 -7.12 18.68 -11.75
CA ARG A 511 -5.88 18.21 -11.15
C ARG A 511 -6.14 17.77 -9.72
N ILE A 512 -5.76 16.53 -9.39
CA ILE A 512 -5.92 15.94 -8.06
C ILE A 512 -4.56 15.41 -7.62
N TYR A 513 -4.04 15.93 -6.51
CA TYR A 513 -2.72 15.60 -5.98
C TYR A 513 -2.77 14.75 -4.70
N SER A 514 -3.89 14.80 -3.97
CA SER A 514 -4.08 14.16 -2.67
C SER A 514 -4.78 12.80 -2.78
N GLY A 515 -4.76 12.03 -1.67
CA GLY A 515 -5.53 10.81 -1.53
C GLY A 515 -7.02 11.07 -1.78
N LYS A 516 -7.60 10.33 -2.74
CA LYS A 516 -8.93 10.65 -3.30
C LYS A 516 -10.04 10.33 -2.33
N SER A 517 -9.80 9.40 -1.41
CA SER A 517 -10.68 9.08 -0.28
C SER A 517 -11.00 10.26 0.62
N HIS A 518 -10.14 11.30 0.66
CA HIS A 518 -10.32 12.49 1.50
C HIS A 518 -10.98 13.67 0.79
N LEU A 519 -11.34 13.53 -0.49
CA LEU A 519 -11.97 14.60 -1.25
C LEU A 519 -13.42 14.82 -0.80
N PRO A 520 -13.95 16.05 -0.89
CA PRO A 520 -15.33 16.34 -0.53
C PRO A 520 -16.29 15.51 -1.40
N GLY A 521 -17.23 14.82 -0.75
CA GLY A 521 -18.16 13.90 -1.42
C GLY A 521 -17.57 12.52 -1.74
N PHE A 522 -16.33 12.25 -1.36
CA PHE A 522 -15.73 10.92 -1.39
C PHE A 522 -15.79 10.27 0.00
N TYR A 523 -15.84 8.95 0.02
CA TYR A 523 -15.52 8.16 1.21
C TYR A 523 -14.78 6.89 0.76
N ASP A 524 -14.18 6.19 1.71
CA ASP A 524 -13.45 4.96 1.47
C ASP A 524 -14.38 3.73 1.57
N PRO A 525 -14.78 3.08 0.45
CA PRO A 525 -15.66 1.92 0.49
C PRO A 525 -14.93 0.60 0.76
N CYS A 526 -13.60 0.57 0.77
CA CYS A 526 -12.81 -0.64 0.97
C CYS A 526 -11.47 -0.33 1.67
N PRO A 527 -11.51 -0.01 2.98
CA PRO A 527 -10.30 0.29 3.73
C PRO A 527 -9.32 -0.88 3.70
N THR A 528 -8.02 -0.59 3.60
CA THR A 528 -6.90 -1.56 3.51
C THR A 528 -6.78 -2.36 2.21
N GLU A 529 -7.73 -2.22 1.29
CA GLU A 529 -7.66 -2.81 -0.05
C GLU A 529 -7.29 -1.74 -1.09
N SER A 530 -6.75 -2.16 -2.24
CA SER A 530 -6.37 -1.24 -3.31
C SER A 530 -7.62 -0.60 -3.95
N LYS A 531 -7.62 0.74 -4.00
CA LYS A 531 -8.70 1.56 -4.56
C LYS A 531 -8.27 2.27 -5.83
N MET A 532 -9.21 2.39 -6.77
CA MET A 532 -9.01 3.04 -8.06
C MET A 532 -10.11 4.07 -8.28
N LEU A 533 -9.75 5.18 -8.89
CA LEU A 533 -10.67 6.15 -9.47
C LEU A 533 -10.68 5.94 -10.99
N ARG A 534 -11.85 5.67 -11.56
CA ARG A 534 -12.07 5.67 -13.01
C ARG A 534 -12.86 6.90 -13.39
N VAL A 535 -12.37 7.63 -14.40
CA VAL A 535 -13.00 8.83 -14.92
C VAL A 535 -13.15 8.71 -16.43
N ILE A 536 -14.38 8.85 -16.90
CA ILE A 536 -14.75 9.00 -18.31
C ILE A 536 -15.16 10.46 -18.49
N TYR A 537 -14.52 11.14 -19.43
CA TYR A 537 -14.75 12.57 -19.64
C TYR A 537 -14.75 12.93 -21.13
N LYS A 538 -15.47 14.00 -21.47
CA LYS A 538 -15.54 14.61 -22.78
C LYS A 538 -14.67 15.86 -22.78
N TYR A 539 -13.82 16.01 -23.79
CA TYR A 539 -13.01 17.21 -24.02
C TYR A 539 -12.88 17.45 -25.52
N ARG A 540 -13.21 18.65 -25.99
CA ARG A 540 -13.27 19.00 -27.42
C ARG A 540 -14.07 17.99 -28.26
N ASP A 541 -15.27 17.65 -27.78
CA ASP A 541 -16.19 16.68 -28.37
C ASP A 541 -15.67 15.24 -28.54
N ARG A 542 -14.59 14.89 -27.84
CA ARG A 542 -14.01 13.55 -27.85
C ARG A 542 -14.05 12.93 -26.47
N ILE A 543 -14.37 11.64 -26.42
CA ILE A 543 -14.44 10.87 -25.19
C ILE A 543 -13.04 10.35 -24.82
N HIS A 544 -12.72 10.47 -23.55
CA HIS A 544 -11.49 10.01 -22.94
C HIS A 544 -11.83 9.16 -21.71
N SER A 545 -10.96 8.21 -21.36
CA SER A 545 -11.10 7.34 -20.20
C SER A 545 -9.76 7.14 -19.52
N VAL A 546 -9.74 7.20 -18.19
CA VAL A 546 -8.54 6.96 -17.37
C VAL A 546 -8.90 6.27 -16.06
N SER A 547 -8.04 5.38 -15.59
CA SER A 547 -8.15 4.70 -14.30
C SER A 547 -6.85 4.91 -13.51
N VAL A 548 -6.94 5.47 -12.30
CA VAL A 548 -5.77 5.86 -11.50
C VAL A 548 -5.91 5.34 -10.05
N PRO A 549 -4.85 4.76 -9.45
CA PRO A 549 -4.84 4.36 -8.04
C PRO A 549 -5.05 5.53 -7.07
N ASP A 550 -5.52 5.27 -5.85
CA ASP A 550 -5.80 6.30 -4.83
C ASP A 550 -4.60 7.23 -4.56
N GLU A 551 -3.39 6.68 -4.52
CA GLU A 551 -2.14 7.37 -4.19
C GLU A 551 -1.53 8.18 -5.36
N VAL A 552 -1.96 7.93 -6.59
CA VAL A 552 -1.35 8.53 -7.80
C VAL A 552 -2.13 9.77 -8.23
N ALA A 553 -1.45 10.87 -8.53
CA ALA A 553 -2.10 12.10 -8.98
C ALA A 553 -2.91 11.90 -10.29
N LEU A 554 -4.05 12.59 -10.42
CA LEU A 554 -4.86 12.61 -11.64
C LEU A 554 -4.76 13.99 -12.30
N HIS A 555 -4.40 14.01 -13.58
CA HIS A 555 -4.40 15.21 -14.41
C HIS A 555 -5.17 14.93 -15.70
N ILE A 556 -6.25 15.69 -15.92
CA ILE A 556 -7.06 15.62 -17.14
C ILE A 556 -7.35 17.04 -17.64
N PRO A 557 -7.45 17.27 -18.96
CA PRO A 557 -7.38 16.28 -20.05
C PRO A 557 -5.94 15.94 -20.50
N MET A 558 -5.68 14.67 -20.82
CA MET A 558 -4.46 14.23 -21.53
C MET A 558 -4.81 13.54 -22.85
N THR A 559 -3.94 13.69 -23.86
CA THR A 559 -4.10 13.05 -25.18
C THR A 559 -4.01 11.53 -25.12
N SER A 560 -3.25 10.98 -24.18
CA SER A 560 -3.09 9.54 -23.93
C SER A 560 -4.39 8.86 -23.49
N HIS A 561 -5.33 9.60 -22.89
CA HIS A 561 -6.59 9.05 -22.36
C HIS A 561 -7.66 8.93 -23.45
N ARG A 562 -7.39 9.37 -24.67
CA ARG A 562 -8.37 9.41 -25.74
C ARG A 562 -8.79 8.00 -26.13
N LEU A 563 -10.10 7.75 -26.11
CA LEU A 563 -10.64 6.50 -26.66
C LEU A 563 -10.58 6.58 -28.18
N SER A 564 -9.85 5.65 -28.80
CA SER A 564 -9.99 5.37 -30.23
C SER A 564 -11.33 4.67 -30.42
N LEU A 565 -12.31 5.39 -30.98
CA LEU A 565 -13.45 4.74 -31.64
C LEU A 565 -12.97 4.07 -32.92
#